data_AF-A0A1F6LNL3-F1
#
_entry.id   AF-A0A1F6LNL3-F1
#
_cell.length_a   1.000
_cell.length_b   1.000
_cell.length_c   1.000
_cell.angle_alpha   90.00
_cell.angle_beta   90.00
_cell.angle_gamma   90.00
#
_symmetry.space_group_name_H-M   'P 1'
#
loop_
_entity.id
_entity.type
_entity.pdbx_description
1 polymer ?
#
loop_
_entity_poly.entity_id
_entity_poly.type
_entity_poly.pdbx_seq_one_letter_code
_entity_poly.pdbx_strand_id
1 'polypeptide(L)'
;MDDVLTRIKELVTTGKVVFSKKARIELALDDLTEDDGVESILNATEVRAKRSRSKHRRHPRERVYIIVAPTNSGIEIYSKGTIRKKAGEEIFYFLISAKLSRENWEGERHGTKN
;
A
#
# COMPACT_ATOMS: atom_id res chain seq x y z
N MET A 1 18.88 3.75 -9.07
CA MET A 1 17.99 2.66 -8.62
C MET A 1 16.67 3.34 -8.33
N ASP A 2 15.77 3.33 -9.31
CA ASP A 2 14.48 4.02 -9.20
C ASP A 2 13.79 3.58 -7.92
N ASP A 3 13.61 4.53 -7.01
CA ASP A 3 12.93 4.27 -5.76
C ASP A 3 11.46 3.98 -6.10
N VAL A 4 11.08 2.71 -5.98
CA VAL A 4 9.72 2.28 -6.28
C VAL A 4 8.71 3.00 -5.40
N LEU A 5 9.11 3.51 -4.23
CA LEU A 5 8.28 4.39 -3.43
C LEU A 5 8.01 5.71 -4.14
N THR A 6 9.05 6.40 -4.65
CA THR A 6 8.90 7.63 -5.45
C THR A 6 7.93 7.41 -6.60
N ARG A 7 8.08 6.31 -7.35
CA ARG A 7 7.16 5.95 -8.43
C ARG A 7 5.73 5.75 -7.96
N ILE A 8 5.52 5.07 -6.83
CA ILE A 8 4.17 4.89 -6.26
C ILE A 8 3.59 6.25 -5.86
N LYS A 9 4.37 7.11 -5.20
CA LYS A 9 3.94 8.46 -4.82
C LYS A 9 3.59 9.32 -6.02
N GLU A 10 4.35 9.26 -7.11
CA GLU A 10 4.02 9.94 -8.36
C GLU A 10 2.69 9.47 -8.95
N LEU A 11 2.46 8.15 -9.01
CA LEU A 11 1.20 7.60 -9.48
C LEU A 11 0.02 8.05 -8.61
N VAL A 12 0.19 8.07 -7.28
CA VAL A 12 -0.85 8.53 -6.36
C VAL A 12 -1.10 10.04 -6.52
N THR A 13 -0.05 10.86 -6.55
CA THR A 13 -0.13 12.32 -6.70
C THR A 13 -0.81 12.73 -8.01
N THR A 14 -0.59 11.96 -9.07
CA THR A 14 -1.20 12.22 -10.40
C THR A 14 -2.60 11.59 -10.56
N GLY A 15 -3.20 11.07 -9.49
CA GLY A 15 -4.52 10.45 -9.52
C GLY A 15 -4.56 9.06 -10.19
N LYS A 16 -3.41 8.48 -10.53
CA LYS A 16 -3.27 7.14 -11.13
C LYS A 16 -3.29 6.05 -10.06
N VAL A 17 -4.27 6.13 -9.16
CA VAL A 17 -4.53 5.17 -8.09
C VAL A 17 -5.95 4.63 -8.19
N VAL A 18 -6.12 3.33 -7.97
CA VAL A 18 -7.43 2.67 -7.94
C VAL A 18 -7.54 1.83 -6.68
N PHE A 19 -8.51 2.16 -5.84
CA PHE A 19 -8.85 1.34 -4.67
C PHE A 19 -9.67 0.12 -5.09
N SER A 20 -9.36 -1.03 -4.49
CA SER A 20 -10.18 -2.22 -4.60
C SER A 20 -11.46 -2.04 -3.79
N LYS A 21 -12.53 -2.77 -4.14
CA LYS A 21 -13.76 -2.78 -3.31
C LYS A 21 -13.45 -3.18 -1.86
N LYS A 22 -12.55 -4.15 -1.67
CA LYS A 22 -12.14 -4.59 -0.34
C LYS A 22 -11.44 -3.46 0.43
N ALA A 23 -10.49 -2.76 -0.21
CA ALA A 23 -9.78 -1.67 0.43
C ALA A 23 -10.72 -0.55 0.91
N ARG A 24 -11.70 -0.17 0.08
CA ARG A 24 -12.73 0.80 0.47
C ARG A 24 -13.52 0.37 1.70
N ILE A 25 -13.91 -0.90 1.76
CA ILE A 25 -14.65 -1.46 2.90
C ILE A 25 -13.78 -1.44 4.16
N GLU A 26 -12.52 -1.89 4.08
CA GLU A 26 -11.61 -1.93 5.23
C GLU A 26 -11.31 -0.51 5.75
N LEU A 27 -11.07 0.47 4.87
CA LEU A 27 -10.93 1.88 5.27
C LEU A 27 -12.18 2.38 6.00
N ALA A 28 -13.36 2.16 5.40
CA ALA A 28 -14.61 2.62 5.98
C ALA A 28 -14.93 1.96 7.34
N LEU A 29 -14.54 0.69 7.54
CA LEU A 29 -14.68 0.01 8.84
C LEU A 29 -13.81 0.62 9.95
N ASP A 30 -12.72 1.29 9.56
CA ASP A 30 -11.78 1.96 10.46
C ASP A 30 -12.03 3.48 10.59
N ASP A 31 -13.18 3.97 10.08
CA ASP A 31 -13.54 5.40 9.95
C ASP A 31 -12.55 6.21 9.09
N LEU A 32 -11.98 5.57 8.06
CA LEU A 32 -11.02 6.17 7.12
C LEU A 32 -11.62 6.28 5.71
N THR A 33 -11.09 7.23 4.95
CA THR A 33 -11.47 7.52 3.57
C THR A 33 -10.37 7.09 2.59
N GLU A 34 -10.67 7.14 1.28
CA GLU A 34 -9.64 6.97 0.24
C GLU A 34 -8.54 8.04 0.35
N ASP A 35 -8.89 9.25 0.80
CA ASP A 35 -7.93 10.34 0.98
C ASP A 35 -6.95 10.04 2.11
N ASP A 36 -7.39 9.43 3.22
CA ASP A 36 -6.48 8.95 4.27
C ASP A 36 -5.51 7.89 3.76
N GLY A 37 -6.00 6.98 2.89
CA GLY A 37 -5.18 5.97 2.24
C GLY A 37 -4.13 6.58 1.29
N VAL A 38 -4.50 7.62 0.55
CA VAL A 38 -3.61 8.40 -0.31
C VAL A 38 -2.56 9.14 0.53
N GLU A 39 -3.01 9.86 1.54
CA GLU A 39 -2.19 10.66 2.45
C GLU A 39 -1.13 9.79 3.14
N SER A 40 -1.52 8.64 3.67
CA SER A 40 -0.60 7.65 4.24
C SER A 40 0.49 7.24 3.24
N ILE A 41 0.15 6.94 1.98
CA ILE A 41 1.15 6.59 0.97
C ILE A 41 2.10 7.75 0.68
N LEU A 42 1.59 8.98 0.62
CA LEU A 42 2.41 10.17 0.39
C LEU A 42 3.37 10.44 1.57
N ASN A 43 2.95 10.09 2.80
CA ASN A 43 3.74 10.20 4.02
C ASN A 43 4.76 9.06 4.20
N ALA A 44 4.63 7.96 3.47
CA ALA A 44 5.51 6.81 3.62
C ALA A 44 6.98 7.14 3.37
N THR A 45 7.88 6.60 4.18
CA THR A 45 9.34 6.75 4.03
C THR A 45 10.00 5.52 3.43
N GLU A 46 9.30 4.39 3.44
CA GLU A 46 9.80 3.12 2.90
C GLU A 46 8.69 2.29 2.25
N VAL A 47 9.10 1.33 1.44
CA VAL A 47 8.20 0.34 0.83
C VAL A 47 8.88 -1.02 0.78
N ARG A 48 8.16 -2.04 1.27
CA ARG A 48 8.61 -3.42 1.19
C ARG A 48 7.94 -4.13 0.02
N ALA A 49 8.74 -4.60 -0.92
CA ALA A 49 8.22 -5.22 -2.13
C ALA A 49 8.44 -6.74 -2.15
N LYS A 50 7.36 -7.53 -2.16
CA LYS A 50 7.39 -8.99 -2.25
C LYS A 50 6.82 -9.51 -3.57
N ARG A 51 7.23 -10.71 -3.99
CA ARG A 51 6.60 -11.37 -5.16
C ARG A 51 5.16 -11.74 -4.84
N SER A 52 4.26 -11.51 -5.79
CA SER A 52 2.86 -11.91 -5.68
C SER A 52 2.74 -13.43 -5.73
N ARG A 53 2.08 -14.00 -4.73
CA ARG A 53 1.71 -15.43 -4.68
C ARG A 53 0.26 -15.68 -5.09
N SER A 54 -0.45 -14.64 -5.55
CA SER A 54 -1.85 -14.76 -5.93
C SER A 54 -2.04 -15.67 -7.15
N LYS A 55 -3.06 -16.54 -7.09
CA LYS A 55 -3.52 -17.30 -8.27
C LYS A 55 -4.01 -16.40 -9.41
N HIS A 56 -4.40 -15.17 -9.09
CA HIS A 56 -4.86 -14.14 -10.05
C HIS A 56 -3.73 -13.22 -10.53
N ARG A 57 -2.45 -13.59 -10.32
CA ARG A 57 -1.32 -12.81 -10.84
C ARG A 57 -1.37 -12.77 -12.37
N ARG A 58 -1.10 -11.61 -12.95
CA ARG A 58 -1.09 -11.41 -14.41
C ARG A 58 0.23 -11.85 -15.04
N HIS A 59 1.29 -11.94 -14.25
CA HIS A 59 2.63 -12.29 -14.70
C HIS A 59 3.50 -12.83 -13.55
N PRO A 60 4.51 -13.67 -13.84
CA PRO A 60 5.35 -14.30 -12.81
C PRO A 60 6.15 -13.32 -11.94
N ARG A 61 6.38 -12.11 -12.44
CA ARG A 61 7.18 -11.06 -11.78
C ARG A 61 6.33 -10.01 -11.06
N GLU A 62 5.00 -10.20 -10.96
CA GLU A 62 4.12 -9.28 -10.24
C GLU A 62 4.61 -9.07 -8.82
N ARG A 63 4.80 -7.82 -8.41
CA ARG A 63 5.14 -7.46 -7.04
C ARG A 63 3.92 -6.92 -6.31
N VAL A 64 3.88 -7.21 -5.02
CA VAL A 64 3.00 -6.57 -4.05
C VAL A 64 3.88 -5.68 -3.18
N TYR A 65 3.52 -4.42 -3.12
CA TYR A 65 4.14 -3.39 -2.32
C TYR A 65 3.38 -3.30 -1.00
N ILE A 66 4.10 -3.41 0.10
CA ILE A 66 3.58 -3.22 1.45
C ILE A 66 4.12 -1.87 1.91
N ILE A 67 3.22 -1.01 2.37
CA ILE A 67 3.53 0.33 2.84
C ILE A 67 2.86 0.47 4.20
N VAL A 68 3.61 0.89 5.21
CA VAL A 68 3.10 1.25 6.52
C VAL A 68 3.49 2.68 6.78
N ALA A 69 2.49 3.54 6.95
CA ALA A 69 2.73 4.97 7.09
C ALA A 69 1.54 5.67 7.77
N PRO A 70 1.80 6.77 8.48
CA PRO A 70 0.76 7.52 9.16
C PRO A 70 0.01 8.47 8.22
N THR A 71 -1.26 8.68 8.50
CA THR A 71 -1.98 9.90 8.09
C THR A 71 -1.40 11.14 8.79
N ASN A 72 -1.80 12.33 8.37
CA ASN A 72 -1.46 13.60 9.01
C ASN A 72 -2.06 13.71 10.42
N SER A 73 -3.14 12.98 10.69
CA SER A 73 -3.71 12.82 12.04
C SER A 73 -2.97 11.79 12.91
N GLY A 74 -1.94 11.13 12.38
CA GLY A 74 -1.11 10.17 13.09
C GLY A 74 -1.68 8.75 13.15
N ILE A 75 -2.69 8.43 12.32
CA ILE A 75 -3.26 7.08 12.24
C ILE A 75 -2.37 6.24 11.31
N GLU A 76 -1.78 5.18 11.83
CA GLU A 76 -0.95 4.29 11.03
C GLU A 76 -1.80 3.34 10.17
N ILE A 77 -1.58 3.38 8.86
CA ILE A 77 -2.27 2.52 7.90
C ILE A 77 -1.28 1.52 7.34
N TYR A 78 -1.59 0.24 7.52
CA TYR A 78 -0.96 -0.84 6.78
C TYR A 78 -1.66 -0.99 5.43
N SER A 79 -0.95 -0.81 4.33
CA SER A 79 -1.51 -0.97 2.98
C SER A 79 -0.73 -1.95 2.11
N LYS A 80 -1.44 -2.56 1.17
CA LYS A 80 -0.90 -3.41 0.10
C LYS A 80 -1.35 -2.87 -1.23
N GLY A 81 -0.41 -2.75 -2.17
CA GLY A 81 -0.74 -2.40 -3.54
C GLY A 81 0.11 -3.09 -4.58
N THR A 82 -0.24 -2.88 -5.85
CA THR A 82 0.53 -3.39 -6.99
C THR A 82 0.48 -2.36 -8.12
N ILE A 83 1.57 -2.22 -8.87
CA ILE A 83 1.60 -1.38 -10.07
C ILE A 83 1.27 -2.28 -11.26
N ARG A 84 0.31 -1.85 -12.09
CA ARG A 84 -0.04 -2.55 -13.33
C ARG A 84 -0.15 -1.55 -14.47
N LYS A 85 0.15 -2.03 -15.68
CA LYS A 85 -0.11 -1.28 -16.91
C LYS A 85 -1.52 -1.56 -17.41
N LYS A 86 -2.29 -0.53 -17.72
CA LYS A 86 -3.60 -0.59 -18.37
C LYS A 86 -3.63 0.47 -19.47
N ALA A 87 -3.91 0.05 -20.70
CA ALA A 87 -3.93 0.93 -21.88
C ALA A 87 -2.66 1.80 -22.04
N GLY A 88 -1.49 1.24 -21.76
CA GLY A 88 -0.20 1.94 -21.86
C GLY A 88 0.17 2.77 -20.62
N GLU A 89 -0.77 3.04 -19.72
CA GLU A 89 -0.53 3.81 -18.50
C GLU A 89 -0.31 2.91 -17.30
N GLU A 90 0.53 3.36 -16.37
CA GLU A 90 0.70 2.70 -15.09
C GLU A 90 -0.31 3.21 -14.07
N ILE A 91 -0.86 2.27 -13.32
CA ILE A 91 -1.84 2.53 -12.26
C ILE A 91 -1.37 1.78 -11.03
N PHE A 92 -1.38 2.47 -9.89
CA PHE A 92 -1.23 1.85 -8.59
C PHE A 92 -2.58 1.32 -8.10
N TYR A 93 -2.73 0.01 -8.03
CA TYR A 93 -3.91 -0.62 -7.46
C TYR A 93 -3.72 -0.80 -5.96
N PHE A 94 -4.50 -0.05 -5.18
CA PHE A 94 -4.57 -0.15 -3.73
C PHE A 94 -5.49 -1.33 -3.37
N LEU A 95 -4.94 -2.40 -2.83
CA LEU A 95 -5.62 -3.69 -2.71
C LEU A 95 -6.27 -3.92 -1.35
N ILE A 96 -5.55 -3.64 -0.27
CA ILE A 96 -5.96 -3.93 1.11
C ILE A 96 -5.35 -2.85 1.99
N SER A 97 -6.14 -2.35 2.92
CA SER A 97 -5.70 -1.55 4.06
C SER A 97 -6.17 -2.23 5.34
N ALA A 98 -5.49 -1.95 6.45
CA ALA A 98 -6.02 -2.13 7.79
C ALA A 98 -5.38 -1.06 8.67
N LYS A 99 -6.15 -0.48 9.59
CA LYS A 99 -5.58 0.31 10.68
C LYS A 99 -4.72 -0.60 11.56
N LEU A 100 -3.51 -0.13 11.85
CA LEU A 100 -2.73 -0.73 12.93
C LEU A 100 -3.10 -0.01 14.23
N SER A 101 -3.65 -0.74 15.20
CA SER A 101 -3.62 -0.24 16.58
C SER A 101 -2.17 -0.25 17.05
N ARG A 102 -1.77 0.71 17.89
CA ARG A 102 -0.41 0.77 18.45
C ARG A 102 0.02 -0.55 19.13
N GLU A 103 -0.93 -1.31 19.68
CA GLU A 103 -0.70 -2.64 20.28
C GLU A 103 -0.29 -3.71 19.25
N ASN A 104 -0.74 -3.59 18.00
CA ASN A 104 -0.45 -4.59 16.95
C ASN A 104 0.93 -4.38 16.29
N TRP A 105 1.61 -3.25 16.54
CA TRP A 105 2.89 -2.89 15.89
C TRP A 105 4.13 -3.51 16.55
N GLU A 106 4.03 -4.03 17.77
CA GLU A 106 5.19 -4.65 18.45
C GLU A 106 5.56 -6.04 17.91
N GLY A 107 4.71 -6.65 17.06
CA GLY A 107 4.82 -8.06 16.67
C GLY A 107 5.71 -8.41 15.47
N GLU A 108 6.13 -7.46 14.62
CA GLU A 108 6.95 -7.77 13.42
C GLU A 108 8.38 -7.16 13.45
N ARG A 109 8.86 -6.72 14.62
CA ARG A 109 10.27 -6.31 14.82
C ARG A 109 11.19 -7.42 15.37
N HIS A 110 10.92 -8.68 15.07
CA HIS A 110 11.86 -9.78 15.36
C HIS A 110 12.18 -10.61 14.11
N GLY A 111 13.17 -10.12 13.39
CA GLY A 111 13.92 -10.85 12.38
C GLY A 111 15.41 -10.89 12.72
N THR A 112 15.77 -11.36 13.91
CA THR A 112 17.10 -11.94 14.18
C THR A 112 16.91 -13.13 15.11
N LYS A 113 16.76 -14.31 14.52
CA LYS A 113 17.22 -15.54 15.16
C LYS A 113 18.53 -15.92 14.47
N ASN A 114 19.58 -16.01 15.28
CA ASN A 114 20.86 -16.64 14.95
C ASN A 114 20.66 -18.03 14.35
#